data_AF-A0A7R9DE40-F1
#
_entry.id   AF-A0A7R9DE40-F1
#
_cell.length_a   1.000
_cell.length_b   1.000
_cell.length_c   1.000
_cell.angle_alpha   90.00
_cell.angle_beta   90.00
_cell.angle_gamma   90.00
#
_symmetry.space_group_name_H-M   'P 1'
#
loop_
_entity.id
_entity.type
_entity.pdbx_description
1 polymer ?
#
loop_
_entity_poly.entity_id
_entity_poly.type
_entity_poly.pdbx_seq_one_letter_code
_entity_poly.pdbx_strand_id
1 'polypeptide(L)'
;TGTILGLIKTLVFIPGVSSPIVASYLVHTKDSSKGWQNLFYITATIYIAGCCVFLIFGSGDVQPWNKPTNDADKTTELQALKPQESSQKVELKDPLHQKI
;
A
#
# COMPACT_ATOMS: atom_id res chain seq x y z
N THR A 1 15.98 6.34 8.25
CA THR A 1 14.51 6.36 8.06
C THR A 1 13.99 4.93 7.97
N GLY A 2 13.60 4.33 9.09
CA GLY A 2 13.15 2.92 9.13
C GLY A 2 11.76 2.76 9.77
N THR A 3 11.53 3.40 10.92
CA THR A 3 10.30 3.23 11.71
C THR A 3 9.03 3.75 11.01
N ILE A 4 9.08 4.93 10.39
CA ILE A 4 7.93 5.52 9.67
C ILE A 4 7.59 4.68 8.43
N LEU A 5 8.60 4.28 7.67
CA LEU A 5 8.41 3.42 6.49
C LEU A 5 7.90 2.02 6.90
N GLY A 6 8.33 1.48 8.03
CA GLY A 6 7.82 0.23 8.60
C GLY A 6 6.35 0.34 9.01
N LEU A 7 5.98 1.42 9.71
CA LEU A 7 4.60 1.67 10.15
C LEU A 7 3.63 1.83 8.97
N ILE A 8 4.01 2.59 7.94
CA ILE A 8 3.17 2.78 6.76
C ILE A 8 3.01 1.44 6.02
N LYS A 9 4.08 0.65 5.91
CA LYS A 9 4.02 -0.65 5.21
C LYS A 9 3.07 -1.64 5.89
N THR A 10 2.98 -1.67 7.22
CA THR A 10 2.03 -2.55 7.91
C THR A 10 0.59 -2.05 7.77
N LEU A 11 0.37 -0.74 7.83
CA LEU A 11 -0.95 -0.14 7.60
C LEU A 11 -1.47 -0.39 6.18
N VAL A 12 -0.58 -0.48 5.18
CA VAL A 12 -0.94 -0.78 3.78
C VAL A 12 -1.02 -2.28 3.50
N PHE A 13 -0.31 -3.11 4.26
CA PHE A 13 -0.37 -4.57 4.10
C PHE A 13 -1.72 -5.17 4.51
N ILE A 14 -2.29 -4.70 5.62
CA ILE A 14 -3.59 -5.16 6.15
C ILE A 14 -4.72 -5.07 5.09
N PRO A 15 -4.95 -3.93 4.41
CA PRO A 15 -5.96 -3.85 3.38
C PRO A 15 -5.64 -4.75 2.17
N GLY A 16 -4.37 -4.91 1.82
CA GLY A 16 -3.94 -5.85 0.78
C GLY A 16 -4.33 -7.30 1.09
N VAL A 17 -4.20 -7.73 2.36
CA VAL A 17 -4.64 -9.05 2.83
C VAL A 17 -6.16 -9.16 2.95
N SER A 18 -6.86 -8.05 3.22
CA SER A 18 -8.33 -8.04 3.35
C SER A 18 -9.07 -8.22 2.02
N SER A 19 -8.47 -7.82 0.91
CA SER A 19 -9.08 -7.88 -0.43
C SER A 19 -9.61 -9.28 -0.82
N PRO A 20 -8.83 -10.38 -0.73
CA PRO A 20 -9.32 -11.72 -1.05
C PRO A 20 -10.39 -12.22 -0.08
N ILE A 21 -10.41 -11.78 1.17
CA ILE A 21 -11.42 -12.17 2.18
C ILE A 21 -12.78 -11.60 1.78
N VAL A 22 -12.81 -10.34 1.38
CA VAL A 22 -14.06 -9.71 0.94
C VAL A 22 -14.52 -10.30 -0.39
N ALA A 23 -13.61 -10.51 -1.35
CA ALA A 23 -13.91 -11.21 -2.59
C ALA A 23 -14.45 -12.64 -2.36
N SER A 24 -13.90 -13.36 -1.38
CA SER A 24 -14.33 -14.71 -1.00
C SER A 24 -15.76 -14.74 -0.45
N TYR A 25 -16.14 -13.74 0.35
CA TYR A 25 -17.51 -13.62 0.86
C TYR A 25 -18.52 -13.34 -0.25
N LEU A 26 -18.11 -12.61 -1.28
CA LEU A 26 -18.95 -12.20 -2.40
C LEU A 26 -19.30 -13.35 -3.35
N VAL A 27 -18.33 -14.23 -3.63
CA VAL A 27 -18.50 -15.39 -4.54
C VAL A 27 -19.56 -16.38 -4.06
N HIS A 28 -19.78 -16.49 -2.75
CA HIS A 28 -20.80 -17.41 -2.20
C HIS A 28 -22.23 -16.88 -2.30
N THR A 29 -22.43 -15.60 -2.67
CA THR A 29 -23.77 -15.02 -2.81
C THR A 29 -24.28 -15.18 -4.24
N LYS A 30 -25.50 -15.72 -4.39
CA LYS A 30 -26.15 -15.91 -5.71
C LYS A 30 -26.38 -14.60 -6.47
N ASP A 31 -26.29 -13.45 -5.80
CA ASP A 31 -26.47 -12.10 -6.34
C ASP A 31 -25.14 -11.32 -6.36
N SER A 32 -24.23 -11.70 -7.25
CA SER A 32 -22.91 -11.04 -7.43
C SER A 32 -23.00 -9.51 -7.57
N SER A 33 -24.07 -8.99 -8.20
CA SER A 33 -24.25 -7.56 -8.44
C SER A 33 -24.47 -6.74 -7.15
N LYS A 34 -25.21 -7.28 -6.16
CA LYS A 34 -25.45 -6.60 -4.88
C LYS A 34 -24.20 -6.56 -4.01
N GLY A 35 -23.38 -7.60 -4.10
CA GLY A 35 -22.12 -7.69 -3.38
C GLY A 35 -21.13 -6.58 -3.72
N TRP A 36 -21.00 -6.25 -5.02
CA TRP A 36 -20.15 -5.13 -5.48
C TRP A 36 -20.66 -3.77 -5.00
N GLN A 37 -21.98 -3.56 -4.95
CA GLN A 37 -22.54 -2.30 -4.45
C GLN A 37 -22.20 -2.07 -2.97
N ASN A 38 -22.27 -3.13 -2.14
CA ASN A 38 -21.89 -3.03 -0.73
C ASN A 38 -20.42 -2.66 -0.54
N LEU A 39 -19.52 -3.16 -1.40
CA LEU A 39 -18.10 -2.76 -1.39
C LEU A 39 -17.90 -1.27 -1.68
N PHE A 40 -18.61 -0.74 -2.67
CA PHE A 40 -18.56 0.69 -2.99
C PHE A 40 -19.08 1.54 -1.82
N TYR A 41 -20.15 1.14 -1.15
CA TYR A 41 -20.65 1.86 0.02
C TYR A 41 -19.67 1.83 1.20
N ILE A 42 -19.05 0.69 1.50
CA ILE A 42 -18.08 0.56 2.58
C ILE A 42 -16.83 1.41 2.31
N THR A 43 -16.27 1.31 1.10
CA THR A 43 -15.07 2.08 0.72
C THR A 43 -15.34 3.57 0.71
N ALA A 44 -16.47 4.02 0.15
CA ALA A 44 -16.88 5.43 0.18
C ALA A 44 -16.99 5.97 1.61
N THR A 45 -17.57 5.19 2.52
CA THR A 45 -17.70 5.58 3.94
C THR A 45 -16.32 5.74 4.61
N ILE A 46 -15.38 4.82 4.34
CA ILE A 46 -14.02 4.90 4.89
C ILE A 46 -13.29 6.15 4.38
N TYR A 47 -13.40 6.47 3.08
CA TYR A 47 -12.80 7.67 2.52
C TYR A 47 -13.38 8.95 3.11
N ILE A 48 -14.72 9.04 3.20
CA ILE A 48 -15.39 10.19 3.79
C ILE A 48 -14.98 10.36 5.25
N ALA A 49 -14.93 9.26 6.03
CA ALA A 49 -14.47 9.31 7.42
C ALA A 49 -13.03 9.81 7.52
N GLY A 50 -12.12 9.32 6.67
CA GLY A 50 -10.74 9.80 6.61
C GLY A 50 -10.66 11.30 6.27
N CYS A 51 -11.45 11.75 5.30
CA CYS A 51 -11.56 13.17 4.95
C CYS A 51 -12.11 13.99 6.13
N CYS A 52 -13.14 13.54 6.84
CA CYS A 52 -13.67 14.25 8.00
C CYS A 52 -12.62 14.38 9.12
N VAL A 53 -11.87 13.31 9.41
CA VAL A 53 -10.78 13.34 10.39
C VAL A 53 -9.70 14.33 9.96
N PHE A 54 -9.32 14.33 8.68
CA PHE A 54 -8.36 15.30 8.15
C PHE A 54 -8.88 16.74 8.21
N LEU A 55 -10.16 16.98 7.95
CA LEU A 55 -10.75 18.32 8.03
C LEU A 55 -10.81 18.85 9.47
N ILE A 56 -10.97 17.98 10.46
CA ILE A 56 -11.05 18.37 11.88
C ILE A 56 -9.65 18.56 12.48
N PHE A 57 -8.71 17.66 12.18
CA PHE A 57 -7.39 17.60 12.83
C PHE A 57 -6.22 18.02 11.94
N GLY A 58 -6.45 18.22 10.65
CA GLY A 58 -5.43 18.60 9.69
C GLY A 58 -4.96 20.03 9.94
N SER A 59 -3.66 20.18 10.16
CA SER A 59 -2.99 21.48 10.17
C SER A 59 -1.98 21.53 9.03
N GLY A 60 -2.03 22.59 8.22
CA GLY A 60 -1.10 22.84 7.12
C GLY A 60 0.25 23.42 7.56
N ASP A 61 0.49 23.53 8.86
CA ASP A 61 1.73 24.09 9.39
C ASP A 61 2.90 23.11 9.29
N VAL A 62 4.11 23.66 9.09
CA VAL A 62 5.34 22.87 9.02
C VAL A 62 5.67 22.34 10.41
N GLN A 63 5.38 21.07 10.59
CA GLN A 63 5.55 20.38 11.85
C GLN A 63 7.01 20.44 12.34
N PRO A 64 7.26 20.56 13.67
CA PRO A 64 8.57 20.91 14.23
C PRO A 64 9.68 19.88 13.94
N TRP A 65 9.31 18.63 13.62
CA TRP A 65 10.24 17.58 13.22
C TRP A 65 10.74 17.73 11.76
N ASN A 66 10.17 18.66 10.99
CA ASN A 66 10.50 18.89 9.59
C ASN A 66 11.49 20.05 9.39
N LYS A 67 12.10 20.56 10.47
CA LYS A 67 13.16 21.58 10.37
C LYS A 67 14.44 20.91 9.86
N PRO A 68 15.03 21.36 8.75
CA PRO A 68 16.30 20.83 8.28
C PRO A 68 17.40 21.23 9.28
N THR A 69 17.75 20.31 10.18
CA THR A 69 19.09 20.30 10.76
C THR A 69 20.04 19.94 9.63
N ASN A 70 21.15 20.67 9.54
CA ASN A 70 22.14 20.63 8.46
C ASN A 70 22.76 19.24 8.20
N ASP A 71 22.02 18.33 7.56
CA ASP A 71 22.48 17.01 7.10
C ASP A 71 22.46 16.93 5.57
N ALA A 72 23.16 17.87 4.91
CA ALA A 72 23.20 18.00 3.45
C ALA A 72 24.14 17.00 2.74
N ASP A 73 24.41 15.81 3.28
CA ASP A 73 25.47 14.93 2.75
C ASP A 73 25.13 13.43 2.64
N LYS A 74 23.84 13.03 2.58
CA LYS A 74 23.50 11.58 2.44
C LYS A 74 22.44 11.22 1.40
N THR A 75 21.88 12.21 0.70
CA THR A 75 20.80 11.94 -0.27
C THR A 75 21.33 11.62 -1.68
N THR A 76 22.56 12.06 -2.01
CA THR A 76 23.15 11.86 -3.35
C THR A 76 23.60 10.41 -3.61
N GLU A 77 24.02 9.67 -2.58
CA GLU A 77 24.51 8.27 -2.71
C GLU A 77 23.37 7.23 -2.80
N LEU A 78 22.20 7.50 -2.21
CA LEU A 78 21.06 6.57 -2.20
C LEU A 78 20.28 6.52 -3.53
N GLN A 79 20.50 7.51 -4.41
CA GLN A 79 19.95 7.50 -5.77
C GLN A 79 20.87 6.74 -6.75
N ALA A 80 22.15 6.53 -6.41
CA ALA A 80 23.10 5.75 -7.22
C ALA A 80 22.97 4.22 -7.03
N LEU A 81 22.30 3.75 -5.97
CA LEU A 81 22.11 2.31 -5.66
C LEU A 81 20.66 1.82 -5.88
N LYS A 82 19.98 2.27 -6.94
CA LYS A 82 18.80 1.55 -7.45
C LYS A 82 18.97 1.14 -8.91
N PRO A 83 19.61 -0.02 -9.14
CA PRO A 83 19.10 -0.97 -10.11
C PRO A 83 18.58 -2.28 -9.45
N GLN A 84 17.24 -2.40 -9.36
CA GLN A 84 16.39 -3.62 -9.49
C GLN A 84 16.78 -4.96 -8.81
N GLU A 85 15.99 -5.43 -7.82
CA GLU A 85 15.71 -6.87 -7.63
C GLU A 85 14.48 -7.16 -6.72
N SER A 86 13.75 -8.24 -7.02
CA SER A 86 12.66 -8.90 -6.22
C SER A 86 11.19 -8.50 -6.44
N SER A 87 10.77 -8.05 -7.62
CA SER A 87 9.42 -8.43 -8.14
C SER A 87 9.41 -8.88 -9.60
N GLN A 88 10.57 -8.98 -10.27
CA GLN A 88 10.74 -9.90 -11.39
C GLN A 88 11.08 -11.30 -10.86
N LYS A 89 10.15 -11.89 -10.10
CA LYS A 89 10.13 -13.34 -9.77
C LYS A 89 8.94 -14.02 -10.46
N VAL A 90 8.65 -13.58 -11.69
CA VAL A 90 7.80 -14.28 -12.67
C VAL A 90 8.53 -14.29 -14.02
N GLU A 91 9.83 -14.61 -14.02
CA GLU A 91 10.55 -15.05 -15.23
C GLU A 91 11.73 -15.95 -14.85
N LEU A 92 11.50 -16.81 -13.86
CA LEU A 92 12.26 -18.05 -13.67
C LEU A 92 11.26 -19.19 -13.88
N LYS A 93 10.64 -19.18 -15.07
CA LYS A 93 10.05 -20.37 -15.65
C LYS A 93 11.09 -20.92 -16.62
N ASP A 94 12.20 -21.38 -16.06
CA ASP A 94 13.07 -22.28 -16.78
C ASP A 94 12.48 -23.69 -16.60
N PRO A 95 11.82 -24.28 -17.61
CA PRO A 95 11.82 -25.72 -17.72
C PRO A 95 13.25 -26.13 -18.05
N LEU A 96 14.03 -26.46 -17.02
CA LEU A 96 15.31 -27.13 -17.24
C LEU A 96 15.00 -28.46 -17.93
N HIS A 97 15.36 -28.51 -19.22
CA HIS A 97 15.44 -29.67 -20.09
C HIS A 97 14.14 -30.15 -20.73
N GLN A 98 13.98 -29.72 -21.98
CA GLN A 98 13.59 -30.61 -23.06
C GLN A 98 14.46 -31.88 -23.06
N LYS A 99 13.80 -33.03 -23.33
CA LYS A 99 14.27 -34.41 -23.57
C LYS A 99 14.08 -35.37 -22.39
N ILE A 100 12.97 -36.11 -22.38
CA ILE A 100 12.85 -37.41 -23.08
C ILE A 100 11.47 -37.47 -23.76
#